data_AF-A0A2T0SA05-F1
#
_entry.id   AF-A0A2T0SA05-F1
#
_cell.length_a   1.000
_cell.length_b   1.000
_cell.length_c   1.000
_cell.angle_alpha   90.00
_cell.angle_beta   90.00
_cell.angle_gamma   90.00
#
_symmetry.space_group_name_H-M   'P 1'
#
loop_
_entity.id
_entity.type
_entity.pdbx_description
1 polymer ?
#
loop_
_entity_poly.entity_id
_entity_poly.type
_entity_poly.pdbx_seq_one_letter_code
_entity_poly.pdbx_strand_id
1 'polypeptide(L)' 'MERRISARGSLAVAGQRIHVGMIHAGLTVTVETADTTWRIYHGDELLTEVARTTTKNVARFKVRKPERQRRGTMKT' A
#
# COMPACT_ATOMS: atom_id res chain seq x y z
N MET A 1 -9.08 0.66 -2.32
CA MET A 1 -7.91 1.43 -2.82
C MET A 1 -6.70 0.52 -2.92
N GLU A 2 -5.76 0.72 -3.83
CA GLU A 2 -4.60 -0.16 -3.96
C GLU A 2 -3.34 0.36 -3.25
N ARG A 3 -2.51 -0.55 -2.74
CA ARG A 3 -1.21 -0.28 -2.11
C ARG A 3 -0.21 -1.37 -2.39
N ARG A 4 1.06 -1.00 -2.53
CA ARG A 4 2.14 -1.97 -2.55
C ARG A 4 2.69 -2.19 -1.14
N ILE A 5 2.79 -3.45 -0.72
CA ILE A 5 3.47 -3.82 0.52
C ILE A 5 4.97 -3.57 0.34
N SER A 6 5.58 -2.89 1.31
CA SER A 6 7.02 -2.62 1.30
C SER A 6 7.83 -3.90 1.45
N ALA A 7 9.13 -3.83 1.16
CA ALA A 7 10.06 -4.96 1.38
C ALA A 7 10.09 -5.47 2.84
N ARG A 8 9.67 -4.62 3.81
CA ARG A 8 9.56 -4.98 5.23
C ARG A 8 8.19 -5.57 5.61
N GLY A 9 7.33 -5.89 4.64
CA GLY A 9 6.03 -6.49 4.93
C GLY A 9 5.02 -5.53 5.57
N SER A 10 5.19 -4.22 5.40
CA SER A 10 4.28 -3.20 5.95
C SER A 10 3.83 -2.20 4.88
N LEU A 11 2.68 -1.59 5.11
CA LEU A 11 2.17 -0.46 4.32
C LEU A 11 1.64 0.65 5.23
N ALA A 12 1.40 1.82 4.64
CA ALA A 12 0.82 2.96 5.33
C ALA A 12 -0.52 3.36 4.72
N VAL A 13 -1.53 3.51 5.58
CA VAL A 13 -2.91 3.86 5.25
C VAL A 13 -3.35 4.99 6.17
N ALA A 14 -3.80 6.12 5.62
CA ALA A 14 -4.23 7.30 6.40
C ALA A 14 -3.22 7.79 7.47
N GLY A 15 -1.93 7.47 7.35
CA GLY A 15 -0.91 7.78 8.36
C GLY A 15 -0.68 6.69 9.41
N GLN A 16 -1.56 5.68 9.48
CA GLN A 16 -1.38 4.47 10.27
C GLN A 16 -0.48 3.48 9.52
N ARG A 17 0.46 2.87 10.24
CA ARG A 17 1.31 1.80 9.70
C ARG A 17 0.70 0.45 10.03
N ILE A 18 0.58 -0.40 9.02
CA ILE A 18 0.01 -1.74 9.14
C ILE A 18 1.07 -2.76 8.74
N HIS A 19 1.33 -3.71 9.61
CA HIS A 19 2.21 -4.84 9.38
C HIS A 19 1.38 -6.02 8.89
N VAL A 20 1.66 -6.49 7.68
CA VAL A 20 0.96 -7.63 7.04
C VAL A 20 1.85 -8.88 7.09
N GLY A 21 3.17 -8.69 7.01
CA GLY A 21 4.16 -9.78 7.05
C GLY A 21 5.10 -9.73 5.85
N MET A 22 6.36 -10.14 6.07
CA MET A 22 7.39 -10.12 5.02
C MET A 22 7.09 -11.10 3.88
N ILE A 23 6.32 -12.17 4.14
CA ILE A 23 5.90 -13.13 3.12
C ILE A 23 5.05 -12.48 2.02
N HIS A 24 4.39 -11.37 2.32
CA HIS A 24 3.56 -10.60 1.38
C HIS A 24 4.30 -9.39 0.79
N ALA A 25 5.61 -9.28 1.01
CA ALA A 25 6.41 -8.15 0.54
C ALA A 25 6.34 -8.02 -0.99
N GLY A 26 6.16 -6.79 -1.47
CA GLY A 26 6.12 -6.48 -2.90
C GLY A 26 4.77 -6.75 -3.58
N LEU A 27 3.82 -7.41 -2.91
CA LEU A 27 2.47 -7.61 -3.43
C LEU A 27 1.71 -6.28 -3.52
N THR A 28 0.81 -6.20 -4.50
CA THR A 28 -0.15 -5.10 -4.61
C THR A 28 -1.46 -5.58 -4.00
N VAL A 29 -1.93 -4.89 -2.97
CA VAL A 29 -3.08 -5.25 -2.17
C VAL A 29 -4.16 -4.20 -2.26
N THR A 30 -5.40 -4.64 -2.17
CA THR A 30 -6.58 -3.78 -2.08
C THR A 30 -6.89 -3.53 -0.61
N VAL A 31 -6.75 -2.28 -0.20
CA VAL A 31 -7.21 -1.82 1.11
C VAL A 31 -8.64 -1.33 0.97
N GLU A 32 -9.56 -2.00 1.65
CA GLU A 32 -10.92 -1.55 1.86
C GLU A 32 -11.01 -0.79 3.18
N THR A 33 -11.81 0.27 3.18
CA THR A 33 -12.12 1.06 4.37
C THR A 33 -13.50 0.66 4.83
N ALA A 34 -13.59 0.00 5.99
CA ALA A 34 -14.84 -0.14 6.72
C ALA A 34 -14.97 1.00 7.74
N ASP A 35 -16.10 1.06 8.44
CA ASP A 35 -16.39 2.13 9.39
C ASP A 35 -15.31 2.26 10.48
N THR A 36 -14.84 1.12 11.00
CA THR A 36 -13.91 1.06 12.14
C THR A 36 -12.64 0.26 11.86
N THR A 37 -12.51 -0.36 10.69
CA THR A 37 -11.38 -1.23 10.36
C THR A 37 -10.82 -0.98 8.96
N TRP A 38 -9.56 -1.33 8.79
CA TRP A 38 -8.89 -1.47 7.51
C TRP A 38 -8.83 -2.95 7.15
N ARG A 39 -9.41 -3.32 6.02
CA ARG A 39 -9.31 -4.68 5.48
C ARG A 39 -8.34 -4.70 4.31
N ILE A 40 -7.40 -5.63 4.30
CA ILE A 40 -6.36 -5.71 3.27
C ILE A 40 -6.51 -7.04 2.54
N TYR A 41 -6.79 -6.94 1.24
CA TYR A 41 -7.04 -8.05 0.35
C TYR A 41 -5.94 -8.21 -0.70
N HIS A 42 -5.71 -9.43 -1.16
CA HIS A 42 -4.94 -9.72 -2.36
C HIS A 42 -5.78 -10.58 -3.30
N GLY A 43 -6.35 -9.95 -4.35
CA GLY A 43 -7.47 -10.56 -5.08
C GLY A 43 -8.68 -10.67 -4.15
N ASP A 44 -9.21 -11.89 -4.00
CA ASP A 44 -10.37 -12.20 -3.14
C ASP A 44 -9.96 -12.68 -1.73
N GLU A 45 -8.67 -12.84 -1.47
CA GLU A 45 -8.16 -13.32 -0.17
C GLU A 45 -7.96 -12.16 0.81
N LEU A 46 -8.58 -12.23 1.99
CA LEU A 46 -8.33 -11.30 3.09
C LEU A 46 -7.01 -11.68 3.79
N LEU A 47 -5.99 -10.84 3.64
CA LEU A 47 -4.70 -11.04 4.30
C LEU A 47 -4.73 -10.61 5.77
N THR A 48 -5.35 -9.46 6.06
CA THR A 48 -5.42 -8.96 7.43
C THR A 48 -6.53 -7.92 7.60
N GLU A 49 -7.07 -7.84 8.81
CA GLU A 49 -7.98 -6.80 9.25
C GLU A 49 -7.40 -6.11 10.49
N VAL A 50 -7.39 -4.78 10.49
CA VAL A 50 -6.79 -3.99 11.58
C VAL A 50 -7.70 -2.84 11.98
N ALA A 51 -7.88 -2.64 13.28
CA ALA A 51 -8.64 -1.50 13.81
C ALA A 51 -8.08 -0.16 13.34
N ARG A 52 -8.98 0.74 12.96
CA ARG A 52 -8.65 2.07 12.48
C ARG A 52 -8.32 2.98 13.65
N THR A 53 -7.11 3.52 13.67
CA THR A 53 -6.68 4.46 14.73
C THR A 53 -6.87 5.93 14.33
N THR A 54 -7.41 6.19 13.13
CA THR A 54 -7.63 7.55 12.65
C THR A 54 -8.82 7.66 11.70
N THR A 55 -9.65 8.67 11.88
CA THR A 55 -10.77 9.02 11.00
C THR A 55 -10.35 9.81 9.76
N LYS A 56 -9.05 10.16 9.64
CA LYS A 56 -8.56 10.93 8.50
C LYS A 56 -8.74 10.17 7.19
N ASN A 57 -9.12 10.92 6.15
CA ASN A 57 -9.20 10.39 4.79
C ASN A 57 -7.80 10.09 4.23
N VAL A 58 -7.71 9.08 3.36
CA VAL A 58 -6.44 8.67 2.76
C VAL A 58 -6.03 9.66 1.68
N ALA A 59 -5.14 10.61 2.01
CA ALA A 59 -4.79 11.72 1.11
C ALA A 59 -3.77 11.39 -0.01
N ARG A 60 -3.09 10.24 0.02
CA ARG A 60 -1.99 9.95 -0.94
C ARG A 60 -2.04 8.53 -1.47
N PHE A 61 -2.62 8.33 -2.65
CA PHE A 61 -2.67 7.06 -3.38
C PHE A 61 -1.36 6.86 -4.16
N LYS A 62 -0.45 6.02 -3.66
CA LYS A 62 0.77 5.63 -4.40
C LYS A 62 0.80 4.11 -4.53
N VAL A 63 0.51 3.63 -5.74
CA VAL A 63 0.55 2.21 -6.11
C VAL A 63 1.89 1.85 -6.74
N ARG A 64 2.42 2.73 -7.60
CA ARG A 64 3.71 2.56 -8.29
C ARG A 64 4.71 3.66 -7.90
N LYS A 65 6.00 3.32 -7.84
CA LYS A 65 7.06 4.34 -7.95
C LYS A 65 7.01 4.88 -9.38
N PRO A 66 7.06 6.20 -9.61
CA PRO A 66 7.23 6.71 -10.97
C PRO A 66 8.51 6.11 -11.55
N GLU A 67 8.43 5.60 -12.78
CA GLU A 67 9.58 5.06 -13.47
C GLU A 67 10.66 6.16 -13.57
N ARG A 68 11.89 5.82 -13.21
CA ARG A 68 13.00 6.77 -13.23
C ARG A 68 13.34 6.97 -14.70
N GLN A 69 12.82 8.03 -15.32
CA GLN A 69 13.15 8.40 -16.70
C GLN A 69 14.67 8.53 -16.82
N ARG A 70 15.33 7.52 -17.38
CA ARG A 70 16.76 7.56 -17.69
C ARG A 70 16.90 8.62 -18.78
N ARG A 71 17.36 9.82 -18.43
CA ARG A 71 17.76 10.81 -19.43
C ARG A 71 18.86 10.16 -20.26
N GLY A 72 18.53 9.74 -21.47
CA GLY A 72 19.51 9.36 -22.46
C GLY A 72 20.31 10.61 -22.82
N THR A 73 21.61 10.57 -22.55
CA THR A 73 22.56 11.54 -23.08
C THR A 73 22.63 11.32 -24.59
N MET A 74 21.93 12.15 -25.37
CA MET A 74 22.12 12.25 -26.81
C MET A 74 23.36 13.14 -27.03
N LYS A 75 24.44 12.55 -27.57
CA LYS A 75 25.65 13.28 -27.96
C LYS A 75 25.67 13.38 -29.49
N THR A 76 25.81 14.61 -29.96
CA THR A 76 26.04 15.04 -31.36
C THR A 76 27.37 14.55 -31.89
#